data_AF-A0A5W3F2H8-F1
#
_entry.id   AF-A0A5W3F2H8-F1
#
_cell.length_a   1.000
_cell.length_b   1.000
_cell.length_c   1.000
_cell.angle_alpha   90.00
_cell.angle_beta   90.00
_cell.angle_gamma   90.00
#
_symmetry.space_group_name_H-M   'P 1'
#
loop_
_entity.id
_entity.type
_entity.pdbx_description
1 polymer ?
#
loop_
_entity_poly.entity_id
_entity_poly.type
_entity_poly.pdbx_seq_one_letter_code
_entity_poly.pdbx_strand_id
1 'polypeptide(L)'
;MNLYTKRERNVLESGVAPEVLAAGDISIDPLKVKVAELFPRDEWDIWYFRCSSVLNAIKQLSDYQPGPYIGTWHWYVPRTPNFLYLHDDDKRTHIRTVATPARLERYLELIHDRPRNELQSIVEVLRQVPLDGILELDMKIADRPRHYWEFSWVDAKYENHNVIYLKR
;
A
#
# COMPACT_ATOMS: atom_id res chain seq x y z
N MET A 1 -17.92 6.55 11.58
CA MET A 1 -17.50 5.18 11.24
C MET A 1 -16.84 4.57 12.48
N ASN A 2 -17.14 3.33 12.85
CA ASN A 2 -16.57 2.70 14.05
C ASN A 2 -15.95 1.35 13.67
N LEU A 3 -14.64 1.35 13.43
CA LEU A 3 -13.86 0.19 12.96
C LEU A 3 -13.16 -0.52 14.12
N TYR A 4 -13.03 0.13 15.27
CA TYR A 4 -12.56 -0.47 16.52
C TYR A 4 -13.74 -0.78 17.44
N THR A 5 -13.84 -2.01 17.89
CA THR A 5 -14.78 -2.40 18.94
C THR A 5 -14.44 -1.73 20.27
N LYS A 6 -15.41 -1.59 21.17
CA LYS A 6 -15.18 -1.03 22.51
C LYS A 6 -14.09 -1.80 23.28
N ARG A 7 -14.07 -3.14 23.13
CA ARG A 7 -13.08 -4.01 23.77
C ARG A 7 -11.68 -3.76 23.22
N GLU A 8 -11.53 -3.68 21.89
CA GLU A 8 -10.24 -3.36 21.24
C GLU A 8 -9.71 -2.00 21.72
N ARG A 9 -10.55 -0.96 21.79
CA ARG A 9 -10.12 0.37 22.25
C ARG A 9 -9.60 0.35 23.68
N ASN A 10 -10.36 -0.26 24.59
CA ASN A 10 -9.95 -0.34 26.00
C ASN A 10 -8.60 -1.05 26.16
N VAL A 11 -8.35 -2.13 25.40
CA VAL A 11 -7.09 -2.87 25.45
C VAL A 11 -5.94 -2.02 24.92
N LEU A 12 -6.12 -1.37 23.76
CA LEU A 12 -5.08 -0.54 23.15
C LEU A 12 -4.75 0.73 23.98
N GLU A 13 -5.74 1.30 24.68
CA GLU A 13 -5.53 2.47 25.53
C GLU A 13 -4.90 2.15 26.90
N SER A 14 -5.13 0.94 27.41
CA SER A 14 -4.73 0.57 28.78
C SER A 14 -3.24 0.26 28.95
N GLY A 15 -2.44 0.27 27.87
CA GLY A 15 -1.00 0.02 27.91
C GLY A 15 -0.60 -1.46 28.16
N VAL A 16 -1.55 -2.31 28.55
CA VAL A 16 -1.39 -3.79 28.69
C VAL A 16 -1.61 -4.55 27.38
N ALA A 17 -1.77 -3.85 26.24
CA ALA A 17 -1.95 -4.46 24.94
C ALA A 17 -0.88 -5.53 24.59
N PRO A 18 0.43 -5.32 24.86
CA PRO A 18 1.44 -6.34 24.57
C PRO A 18 1.23 -7.64 25.35
N GLU A 19 0.82 -7.55 26.62
CA GLU A 19 0.61 -8.70 27.51
C GLU A 19 -0.66 -9.48 27.13
N VAL A 20 -1.75 -8.77 26.88
CA VAL A 20 -3.05 -9.38 26.50
C VAL A 20 -2.99 -10.03 25.13
N LEU A 21 -2.26 -9.42 24.19
CA LEU A 21 -2.02 -10.01 22.87
C LEU A 21 -1.10 -11.24 22.96
N ALA A 22 -0.05 -11.20 23.80
CA ALA A 22 0.85 -12.33 24.00
C ALA A 22 0.18 -13.52 24.71
N ALA A 23 -0.76 -13.26 25.62
CA ALA A 23 -1.54 -14.30 26.29
C ALA A 23 -2.57 -14.98 25.36
N GLY A 24 -2.88 -14.38 24.20
CA GLY A 24 -3.86 -14.93 23.25
C GLY A 24 -5.32 -14.74 23.67
N ASP A 25 -5.58 -13.97 24.74
CA ASP A 25 -6.92 -13.74 25.26
C ASP A 25 -7.81 -12.93 24.29
N ILE A 26 -7.18 -12.14 23.43
CA ILE A 26 -7.80 -11.32 22.39
C ILE A 26 -6.89 -11.30 21.16
N SER A 27 -7.46 -11.54 19.99
CA SER A 27 -6.79 -11.28 18.71
C SER A 27 -7.30 -9.96 18.15
N ILE A 28 -6.38 -9.00 17.97
CA ILE A 28 -6.63 -7.71 17.31
C ILE A 28 -5.88 -7.71 15.99
N ASP A 29 -6.50 -7.21 14.93
CA ASP A 29 -5.85 -7.01 13.63
C ASP A 29 -4.52 -6.24 13.82
N PRO A 30 -3.37 -6.78 13.36
CA PRO A 30 -2.07 -6.11 13.48
C PRO A 30 -2.05 -4.68 12.93
N LEU A 31 -2.82 -4.40 11.87
CA LEU A 31 -2.92 -3.05 11.33
C LEU A 31 -3.62 -2.09 12.30
N LYS A 32 -4.64 -2.58 13.03
CA LYS A 32 -5.31 -1.77 14.07
C LYS A 32 -4.36 -1.43 15.21
N VAL A 33 -3.56 -2.41 15.65
CA VAL A 33 -2.52 -2.21 16.68
C VAL A 33 -1.54 -1.15 16.21
N LYS A 34 -1.05 -1.28 14.97
CA LYS A 34 -0.04 -0.36 14.43
C LYS A 34 -0.54 1.06 14.26
N VAL A 35 -1.79 1.23 13.82
CA VAL A 35 -2.44 2.54 13.77
C VAL A 35 -2.58 3.14 15.17
N ALA A 36 -2.92 2.33 16.18
CA ALA A 36 -3.04 2.81 17.55
C ALA A 36 -1.70 3.24 18.18
N GLU A 37 -0.59 2.63 17.77
CA GLU A 37 0.77 3.03 18.18
C GLU A 37 1.19 4.39 17.59
N LEU A 38 0.76 4.70 16.37
CA LEU A 38 1.31 5.82 15.58
C LEU A 38 0.43 7.07 15.57
N PHE A 39 -0.87 6.93 15.83
CA PHE A 39 -1.85 8.02 15.67
C PHE A 39 -2.66 8.26 16.94
N PRO A 40 -3.15 9.49 17.16
CA PRO A 40 -4.00 9.80 18.30
C PRO A 40 -5.36 9.07 18.18
N ARG A 41 -5.96 8.79 19.34
CA ARG A 41 -7.15 7.91 19.48
C ARG A 41 -8.33 8.31 18.61
N ASP A 42 -8.57 9.60 18.48
CA ASP A 42 -9.64 10.17 17.67
C ASP A 42 -9.45 9.95 16.16
N GLU A 43 -8.22 9.67 15.73
CA GLU A 43 -7.90 9.40 14.33
C GLU A 43 -7.77 7.90 13.98
N TRP A 44 -7.93 6.99 14.94
CA TRP A 44 -7.72 5.56 14.69
C TRP A 44 -8.61 5.00 13.58
N ASP A 45 -9.91 5.31 13.59
CA ASP A 45 -10.82 4.78 12.56
C ASP A 45 -10.48 5.30 11.17
N ILE A 46 -10.09 6.57 11.04
CA ILE A 46 -9.81 7.16 9.74
C ILE A 46 -8.48 6.64 9.18
N TRP A 47 -7.45 6.47 10.01
CA TRP A 47 -6.17 5.92 9.57
C TRP A 47 -6.25 4.43 9.27
N TYR A 48 -6.95 3.66 10.10
CA TYR A 48 -7.21 2.25 9.79
C TYR A 48 -7.96 2.12 8.47
N PHE A 49 -9.02 2.90 8.24
CA PHE A 49 -9.72 2.90 6.96
C PHE A 49 -8.82 3.27 5.77
N ARG A 50 -8.03 4.34 5.90
CA ARG A 50 -7.08 4.77 4.85
C ARG A 50 -6.12 3.65 4.49
N CYS A 51 -5.45 3.05 5.48
CA CYS A 51 -4.51 1.95 5.26
C CYS A 51 -5.20 0.72 4.67
N SER A 52 -6.34 0.29 5.23
CA SER A 52 -7.09 -0.86 4.73
C SER A 52 -7.59 -0.66 3.30
N SER A 53 -7.99 0.56 2.94
CA SER A 53 -8.49 0.86 1.59
C SER A 53 -7.40 0.80 0.53
N VAL A 54 -6.18 1.27 0.84
CA VAL A 54 -5.01 1.14 -0.04
C VAL A 54 -4.56 -0.32 -0.10
N LEU A 55 -4.46 -1.01 1.03
CA LEU A 55 -4.13 -2.44 1.06
C LEU A 55 -5.10 -3.27 0.23
N ASN A 56 -6.40 -3.00 0.34
CA ASN A 56 -7.41 -3.67 -0.46
C ASN A 56 -7.23 -3.37 -1.96
N ALA A 57 -6.96 -2.12 -2.33
CA ALA A 57 -6.70 -1.76 -3.72
C ALA A 57 -5.50 -2.54 -4.30
N ILE A 58 -4.39 -2.60 -3.56
CA ILE A 58 -3.20 -3.38 -3.93
C ILE A 58 -3.55 -4.86 -4.13
N LYS A 59 -4.25 -5.48 -3.17
CA LYS A 59 -4.66 -6.89 -3.26
C LYS A 59 -5.51 -7.16 -4.49
N GLN A 60 -6.47 -6.29 -4.78
CA GLN A 60 -7.37 -6.43 -5.93
C GLN A 60 -6.64 -6.29 -7.27
N LEU A 61 -5.56 -5.51 -7.32
CA LEU A 61 -4.67 -5.40 -8.47
C LEU A 61 -3.81 -6.68 -8.60
N SER A 62 -3.26 -7.19 -7.50
CA SER A 62 -2.53 -8.47 -7.49
C SER A 62 -3.40 -9.65 -7.93
N ASP A 63 -4.65 -9.73 -7.44
CA ASP A 63 -5.61 -10.79 -7.76
C ASP A 63 -5.99 -10.85 -9.25
N TYR A 64 -5.80 -9.76 -10.00
CA TYR A 64 -6.05 -9.74 -11.44
C TYR A 64 -5.06 -10.60 -12.23
N GLN A 65 -3.87 -10.82 -11.69
CA GLN A 65 -2.78 -11.44 -12.41
C GLN A 65 -3.09 -12.93 -12.68
N PRO A 66 -3.16 -13.35 -13.96
CA PRO A 66 -3.55 -14.72 -14.30
C PRO A 66 -2.39 -15.72 -14.17
N GLY A 67 -1.17 -15.26 -13.93
CA GLY A 67 0.02 -16.09 -13.86
C GLY A 67 1.32 -15.29 -13.70
N PRO A 68 2.48 -15.97 -13.69
CA PRO A 68 3.78 -15.34 -13.62
C PRO A 68 4.07 -14.53 -14.89
N TYR A 69 4.65 -13.34 -14.73
CA TYR A 69 5.05 -12.44 -15.81
C TYR A 69 6.57 -12.22 -15.77
N ILE A 70 7.21 -12.24 -16.94
CA ILE A 70 8.68 -12.18 -17.09
C ILE A 70 9.24 -10.76 -16.80
N GLY A 71 8.43 -9.82 -16.33
CA GLY A 71 8.85 -8.44 -16.07
C GLY A 71 8.03 -7.75 -14.98
N THR A 72 8.07 -6.42 -14.97
CA THR A 72 7.29 -5.60 -14.03
C THR A 72 5.92 -5.25 -14.61
N TRP A 73 4.87 -5.46 -13.83
CA TRP A 73 3.51 -5.01 -14.10
C TRP A 73 3.40 -3.51 -13.83
N HIS A 74 3.50 -2.70 -14.88
CA HIS A 74 3.26 -1.27 -14.77
C HIS A 74 1.77 -1.00 -14.90
N TRP A 75 1.16 -0.42 -13.89
CA TRP A 75 -0.24 -0.03 -13.89
C TRP A 75 -0.40 1.38 -14.45
N TYR A 76 -1.42 1.56 -15.28
CA TYR A 76 -1.73 2.86 -15.84
C TYR A 76 -2.52 3.71 -14.84
N VAL A 77 -2.09 4.95 -14.67
CA VAL A 77 -2.82 6.02 -13.98
C VAL A 77 -2.69 7.30 -14.82
N PRO A 78 -3.56 8.32 -14.63
CA PRO A 78 -3.38 9.59 -15.31
C PRO A 78 -1.95 10.13 -15.14
N ARG A 79 -1.32 10.53 -16.25
CA ARG A 79 0.06 11.04 -16.30
C ARG A 79 1.16 9.99 -16.04
N THR A 80 0.88 8.69 -16.17
CA THR A 80 1.93 7.67 -16.30
C THR A 80 2.92 8.08 -17.40
N PRO A 81 4.23 8.08 -17.11
CA PRO A 81 5.24 8.48 -18.09
C PRO A 81 5.38 7.40 -19.18
N ASN A 82 5.63 7.82 -20.42
CA ASN A 82 5.95 6.88 -21.51
C ASN A 82 7.36 6.27 -21.37
N PHE A 83 8.23 6.95 -20.64
CA PHE A 83 9.60 6.54 -20.35
C PHE A 83 10.12 7.25 -19.10
N LEU A 84 11.06 6.61 -18.40
CA LEU A 84 11.79 7.18 -17.28
C LEU A 84 13.27 6.87 -17.38
N TYR A 85 14.09 7.73 -16.79
CA TYR A 85 15.49 7.42 -16.48
C TYR A 85 15.50 6.84 -15.07
N LEU A 86 15.43 5.50 -15.01
CA LEU A 86 15.38 4.76 -13.76
C LEU A 86 16.80 4.57 -13.24
N HIS A 87 17.03 4.88 -11.96
CA HIS A 87 18.35 4.82 -11.31
C HIS A 87 19.38 5.82 -11.91
N ASP A 88 20.62 5.77 -11.42
CA ASP A 88 21.73 6.61 -11.90
C ASP A 88 22.26 6.20 -13.30
N ASP A 89 21.56 5.31 -14.01
CA ASP A 89 21.89 4.96 -15.39
C ASP A 89 21.21 5.96 -16.33
N ASP A 90 21.97 6.57 -17.25
CA ASP A 90 21.45 7.50 -18.26
C ASP A 90 20.61 6.79 -19.36
N LYS A 91 20.22 5.53 -19.11
CA LYS A 91 19.35 4.76 -20.00
C LYS A 91 17.89 5.11 -19.81
N ARG A 92 17.25 5.35 -20.95
CA ARG A 92 15.82 5.57 -21.06
C ARG A 92 15.07 4.25 -21.03
N THR A 93 14.34 3.98 -19.95
CA THR A 93 13.46 2.82 -19.82
C THR A 93 12.07 3.17 -20.31
N HIS A 94 11.56 2.44 -21.31
CA HIS A 94 10.19 2.58 -21.77
C HIS A 94 9.22 1.94 -20.78
N ILE A 95 8.21 2.69 -20.37
CA ILE A 95 7.16 2.18 -19.48
C ILE A 95 6.01 1.69 -20.35
N ARG A 96 5.71 0.39 -20.26
CA ARG A 96 4.59 -0.24 -20.96
C ARG A 96 3.59 -0.73 -19.93
N THR A 97 2.40 -0.13 -19.95
CA THR A 97 1.36 -0.45 -18.97
C THR A 97 0.56 -1.68 -19.36
N VAL A 98 0.11 -2.41 -18.35
CA VAL A 98 -0.79 -3.54 -18.52
C VAL A 98 -2.18 -3.06 -18.91
N ALA A 99 -2.88 -3.84 -19.74
CA ALA A 99 -4.26 -3.56 -20.07
C ALA A 99 -5.10 -3.66 -18.79
N THR A 100 -5.77 -2.57 -18.44
CA THR A 100 -6.53 -2.47 -17.18
C THR A 100 -8.03 -2.63 -17.48
N PRO A 101 -8.72 -3.64 -16.92
CA PRO A 101 -10.16 -3.74 -16.99
C PRO A 101 -10.85 -2.64 -16.17
N ALA A 102 -11.99 -2.14 -16.63
CA ALA A 102 -12.75 -1.06 -15.98
C ALA A 102 -13.03 -1.31 -14.48
N ARG A 103 -13.25 -2.56 -14.07
CA ARG A 103 -13.50 -2.91 -12.66
C ARG A 103 -12.33 -2.58 -11.70
N LEU A 104 -11.11 -2.44 -12.23
CA LEU A 104 -9.91 -2.13 -11.46
C LEU A 104 -9.59 -0.62 -11.44
N GLU A 105 -10.22 0.17 -12.32
CA GLU A 105 -9.97 1.61 -12.41
C GLU A 105 -10.19 2.30 -11.06
N ARG A 106 -11.29 1.96 -10.37
CA ARG A 106 -11.59 2.49 -9.03
C ARG A 106 -10.46 2.29 -7.99
N TYR A 107 -9.69 1.21 -8.10
CA TYR A 107 -8.60 0.92 -7.17
C TYR A 107 -7.35 1.73 -7.53
N LEU A 108 -7.11 1.91 -8.83
CA LEU A 108 -6.03 2.76 -9.33
C LEU A 108 -6.32 4.24 -9.04
N GLU A 109 -7.56 4.69 -9.22
CA GLU A 109 -8.03 6.04 -8.85
C GLU A 109 -7.88 6.27 -7.35
N LEU A 110 -8.30 5.32 -6.52
CA LEU A 110 -8.14 5.39 -5.06
C LEU A 110 -6.68 5.61 -4.64
N ILE A 111 -5.71 5.04 -5.36
CA ILE A 111 -4.28 5.24 -5.10
C ILE A 111 -3.80 6.56 -5.72
N HIS A 112 -4.16 6.82 -6.98
CA HIS A 112 -3.72 7.96 -7.77
C HIS A 112 -4.20 9.31 -7.22
N ASP A 113 -5.44 9.38 -6.74
CA ASP A 113 -6.06 10.63 -6.30
C ASP A 113 -5.65 11.03 -4.88
N ARG A 114 -4.96 10.14 -4.15
CA ARG A 114 -4.49 10.44 -2.80
C ARG A 114 -3.39 11.50 -2.79
N PRO A 115 -3.42 12.41 -1.80
CA PRO A 115 -2.28 13.26 -1.51
C PRO A 115 -1.02 12.41 -1.32
N ARG A 116 0.09 12.80 -1.96
CA ARG A 116 1.33 11.99 -1.94
C ARG A 116 1.86 11.77 -0.54
N ASN A 117 1.80 12.78 0.32
CA ASN A 117 2.20 12.65 1.73
C ASN A 117 1.32 11.66 2.49
N GLU A 118 -0.01 11.65 2.23
CA GLU A 118 -0.92 10.67 2.85
C GLU A 118 -0.57 9.25 2.39
N LEU A 119 -0.35 9.05 1.09
CA LEU A 119 0.02 7.75 0.56
C LEU A 119 1.36 7.25 1.11
N GLN A 120 2.35 8.13 1.26
CA GLN A 120 3.63 7.80 1.89
C GLN A 120 3.45 7.32 3.33
N SER A 121 2.70 8.07 4.15
CA SER A 121 2.42 7.65 5.52
C SER A 121 1.65 6.32 5.58
N ILE A 122 0.71 6.10 4.66
CA ILE A 122 0.02 4.80 4.55
C ILE A 122 1.01 3.67 4.26
N VAL A 123 1.92 3.86 3.30
CA VAL A 123 2.94 2.86 2.93
C VAL A 123 3.88 2.60 4.12
N GLU A 124 4.32 3.63 4.83
CA GLU A 124 5.14 3.50 6.04
C GLU A 124 4.46 2.68 7.14
N VAL A 125 3.15 2.86 7.34
CA VAL A 125 2.38 2.05 8.29
C VAL A 125 2.28 0.60 7.81
N LEU A 126 1.88 0.39 6.56
CA LEU A 126 1.66 -0.94 5.98
C LEU A 126 2.93 -1.79 5.94
N ARG A 127 4.10 -1.17 5.75
CA ARG A 127 5.41 -1.86 5.78
C ARG A 127 5.79 -2.45 7.14
N GLN A 128 5.15 -2.00 8.22
CA GLN A 128 5.48 -2.42 9.58
C GLN A 128 4.54 -3.51 10.11
N VAL A 129 3.64 -4.02 9.28
CA VAL A 129 2.72 -5.10 9.64
C VAL A 129 2.81 -6.24 8.63
N PRO A 130 2.54 -7.49 9.06
CA PRO A 130 2.46 -8.60 8.12
C PRO A 130 1.28 -8.38 7.16
N LEU A 131 1.57 -8.32 5.86
CA LEU A 131 0.57 -8.16 4.81
C LEU A 131 0.35 -9.50 4.10
N ASP A 132 -0.76 -10.16 4.40
CA ASP A 132 -1.11 -11.41 3.75
C ASP A 132 -1.21 -11.23 2.21
N GLY A 133 -0.45 -12.03 1.47
CA GLY A 133 -0.38 -12.01 0.01
C GLY A 133 0.47 -10.91 -0.62
N ILE A 134 1.02 -9.96 0.15
CA ILE A 134 1.81 -8.83 -0.36
C ILE A 134 3.21 -8.83 0.24
N LEU A 135 4.21 -8.78 -0.62
CA LEU A 135 5.63 -8.71 -0.30
C LEU A 135 6.21 -7.37 -0.77
N GLU A 136 7.33 -6.96 -0.18
CA GLU A 136 8.16 -5.84 -0.65
C GLU A 136 7.41 -4.54 -1.01
N LEU A 137 6.40 -4.15 -0.22
CA LEU A 137 5.70 -2.89 -0.40
C LEU A 137 6.65 -1.70 -0.18
N ASP A 138 6.77 -0.81 -1.15
CA ASP A 138 7.66 0.35 -1.05
C ASP A 138 7.14 1.56 -1.84
N MET A 139 7.63 2.75 -1.47
CA MET A 139 7.38 3.98 -2.19
C MET A 139 8.64 4.86 -2.17
N LYS A 140 9.21 5.11 -3.35
CA LYS A 140 10.49 5.81 -3.50
C LYS A 140 10.47 6.73 -4.72
N ILE A 141 11.49 7.58 -4.85
CA ILE A 141 11.63 8.44 -6.02
C ILE A 141 12.02 7.57 -7.22
N ALA A 142 11.28 7.68 -8.32
CA ALA A 142 11.45 6.84 -9.50
C ALA A 142 12.56 7.34 -10.44
N ASP A 143 12.70 8.65 -10.56
CA ASP A 143 13.47 9.28 -11.62
C ASP A 143 14.46 10.34 -11.10
N ARG A 144 15.56 10.52 -11.83
CA ARG A 144 16.61 11.49 -11.51
C ARG A 144 16.10 12.94 -11.43
N PRO A 145 15.18 13.41 -12.30
CA PRO A 145 14.52 14.70 -12.13
C PRO A 145 13.58 14.80 -10.92
N ARG A 146 13.25 13.66 -10.28
CA ARG A 146 12.39 13.53 -9.11
C ARG A 146 10.95 14.00 -9.35
N HIS A 147 10.47 13.86 -10.58
CA HIS A 147 9.10 14.18 -10.97
C HIS A 147 8.09 13.09 -10.59
N TYR A 148 8.57 11.86 -10.42
CA TYR A 148 7.74 10.69 -10.20
C TYR A 148 8.14 9.95 -8.94
N TRP A 149 7.12 9.50 -8.21
CA TRP A 149 7.23 8.45 -7.21
C TRP A 149 6.96 7.10 -7.88
N GLU A 150 7.78 6.11 -7.55
CA GLU A 150 7.52 4.70 -7.79
C GLU A 150 6.81 4.16 -6.56
N PHE A 151 5.56 3.73 -6.73
CA PHE A 151 4.83 2.99 -5.73
C PHE A 151 4.77 1.52 -6.17
N SER A 152 5.37 0.63 -5.40
CA SER A 152 5.62 -0.75 -5.82
C SER A 152 5.29 -1.78 -4.75
N TRP A 153 4.97 -2.99 -5.19
CA TRP A 153 4.78 -4.16 -4.33
C TRP A 153 5.01 -5.44 -5.13
N VAL A 154 5.34 -6.52 -4.44
CA VAL A 154 5.43 -7.88 -5.00
C VAL A 154 4.22 -8.68 -4.55
N ASP A 155 3.53 -9.33 -5.47
CA ASP A 155 2.48 -10.29 -5.13
C ASP A 155 3.09 -11.62 -4.69
N ALA A 156 2.61 -12.22 -3.60
CA ALA A 156 3.19 -13.46 -3.07
C ALA A 156 2.83 -14.71 -3.91
N LYS A 157 1.74 -14.67 -4.68
CA LYS A 157 1.23 -15.84 -5.41
C LYS A 157 2.09 -16.19 -6.62
N TYR A 158 2.52 -15.17 -7.36
CA TYR A 158 3.32 -15.34 -8.58
C TYR A 158 4.65 -14.56 -8.56
N GLU A 159 4.97 -13.88 -7.45
CA GLU A 159 6.16 -13.04 -7.30
C GLU A 159 6.25 -11.92 -8.36
N ASN A 160 5.09 -11.49 -8.87
CA ASN A 160 5.02 -10.43 -9.84
C ASN A 160 5.32 -9.08 -9.17
N HIS A 161 6.32 -8.37 -9.68
CA HIS A 161 6.59 -7.00 -9.29
C HIS A 161 5.59 -6.05 -9.94
N ASN A 162 4.88 -5.26 -9.13
CA ASN A 162 3.89 -4.29 -9.55
C ASN A 162 4.39 -2.88 -9.29
N VAL A 163 4.12 -1.97 -10.22
CA VAL A 163 4.53 -0.57 -10.13
C VAL A 163 3.43 0.36 -10.61
N ILE A 164 3.18 1.42 -9.85
CA ILE A 164 2.46 2.62 -10.28
C ILE A 164 3.44 3.80 -10.23
N TYR A 165 3.57 4.53 -11.34
CA TYR A 165 4.31 5.79 -11.36
C TYR A 165 3.36 6.96 -11.07
N LEU A 166 3.57 7.61 -9.93
CA LEU A 166 2.74 8.71 -9.45
C LEU A 166 3.48 10.03 -9.64
N LYS A 167 2.90 10.95 -10.41
CA LYS A 167 3.46 12.30 -10.53
C LYS A 167 3.47 12.99 -9.16
N ARG A 168 4.61 13.55 -8.77
CA ARG A 168 4.81 14.28 -7.53
C ARG A 168 4.10 15.63 -7.53
#